data_AF-A0A1Y4R3H9-F1
#
_entry.id   AF-A0A1Y4R3H9-F1
#
_cell.length_a   1.000
_cell.length_b   1.000
_cell.length_c   1.000
_cell.angle_alpha   90.00
_cell.angle_beta   90.00
_cell.angle_gamma   90.00
#
_symmetry.space_group_name_H-M   'P 1'
#
loop_
_entity.id
_entity.type
_entity.pdbx_description
1 polymer ?
#
loop_
_entity_poly.entity_id
_entity_poly.type
_entity_poly.pdbx_seq_one_letter_code
_entity_poly.pdbx_strand_id
1 'polypeptide(L)'
;MKLKTWHLFLVIIILFGCSFYVVNLHFDKFYRLNGINNDNRVLIEKYLSDDEQEYLIDNQISIDLFIDYIEYDDFQLVNYQYYNLLKETHRYSTITDILETGNSLATRLDYLYRQQAFDQAKVLVHNVLEEAFLNTDNFNFDYIDIYTSMKSLYQENDYSFVQDSEKYILILQEMGYDDLNQISQIMEMLTRAYNQQTLADLMTTTLPAGVQMVFAPYELDTLVNQQNYIGKYEPRELLLVQDIPRVSYTMYLQKDAYNALLKLYTDLSKEYKGFLLRSAYQSPQTLDEKEVGYNEMQLGLTIEVTQSELAYQEFENTEMSKWLEEHAYEYGFILRYPQRKASITNHAYDAHIYRYVGKSLAKSLHDSNLTLEEYQLQNKGE
;
A
#
# COMPACT_ATOMS: atom_id res chain seq x y z
N MET A 1 -93.17 12.69 -5.44
CA MET A 1 -92.43 13.82 -4.85
C MET A 1 -91.27 14.14 -5.79
N LYS A 2 -91.23 15.33 -6.43
CA LYS A 2 -90.10 15.72 -7.29
C LYS A 2 -88.92 16.11 -6.38
N LEU A 3 -87.86 15.32 -6.32
CA LEU A 3 -86.62 15.72 -5.64
C LEU A 3 -86.10 16.99 -6.31
N LYS A 4 -85.94 18.08 -5.54
CA LYS A 4 -85.25 19.28 -6.01
C LYS A 4 -83.77 18.95 -6.18
N THR A 5 -83.13 19.49 -7.20
CA THR A 5 -81.71 19.28 -7.55
C THR A 5 -80.76 19.46 -6.35
N TRP A 6 -81.09 20.36 -5.41
CA TRP A 6 -80.31 20.56 -4.19
C TRP A 6 -80.30 19.36 -3.22
N HIS A 7 -81.35 18.52 -3.22
CA HIS A 7 -81.39 17.30 -2.40
C HIS A 7 -80.39 16.25 -2.93
N LEU A 8 -80.16 16.22 -4.25
CA LEU A 8 -79.15 15.36 -4.87
C LEU A 8 -77.73 15.77 -4.44
N PHE A 9 -77.43 17.08 -4.46
CA PHE A 9 -76.15 17.61 -3.98
C PHE A 9 -75.92 17.31 -2.49
N LEU A 10 -76.94 17.45 -1.65
CA LEU A 10 -76.84 17.16 -0.23
C LEU A 10 -76.58 15.67 0.04
N VAL A 11 -77.24 14.77 -0.71
CA VAL A 11 -76.98 13.33 -0.64
C VAL A 11 -75.57 12.98 -1.12
N ILE A 12 -75.07 13.62 -2.20
CA ILE A 12 -73.70 13.39 -2.70
C ILE A 12 -72.65 13.86 -1.69
N ILE A 13 -72.85 15.02 -1.05
CA ILE A 13 -71.94 15.54 -0.02
C ILE A 13 -71.93 14.61 1.20
N ILE A 14 -73.09 14.10 1.63
CA ILE A 14 -73.17 13.13 2.73
C ILE A 14 -72.47 11.82 2.33
N LEU A 15 -72.71 11.31 1.13
CA LEU A 15 -72.06 10.09 0.64
C LEU A 15 -70.55 10.25 0.51
N PHE A 16 -70.08 11.40 0.02
CA PHE A 16 -68.66 11.72 -0.08
C PHE A 16 -68.04 11.87 1.32
N GLY A 17 -68.72 12.55 2.25
CA GLY A 17 -68.29 12.68 3.64
C GLY A 17 -68.22 11.33 4.36
N CYS A 18 -69.23 10.47 4.19
CA CYS A 18 -69.23 9.11 4.73
C CYS A 18 -68.15 8.25 4.09
N SER A 19 -67.96 8.32 2.76
CA SER A 19 -66.91 7.59 2.07
C SER A 19 -65.52 8.05 2.49
N PHE A 20 -65.31 9.37 2.63
CA PHE A 20 -64.06 9.95 3.09
C PHE A 20 -63.78 9.55 4.54
N TYR A 21 -64.78 9.59 5.41
CA TYR A 21 -64.66 9.15 6.80
C TYR A 21 -64.33 7.66 6.91
N VAL A 22 -64.97 6.79 6.12
CA VAL A 22 -64.69 5.34 6.10
C VAL A 22 -63.29 5.05 5.56
N VAL A 23 -62.86 5.74 4.49
CA VAL A 23 -61.50 5.61 3.95
C VAL A 23 -60.46 6.10 4.95
N ASN A 24 -60.72 7.20 5.65
CA ASN A 24 -59.82 7.74 6.67
C ASN A 24 -59.75 6.85 7.92
N LEU A 25 -60.84 6.19 8.31
CA LEU A 25 -60.86 5.20 9.40
C LEU A 25 -60.00 3.96 9.09
N HIS A 26 -59.85 3.61 7.81
CA HIS A 26 -59.04 2.49 7.34
C HIS A 26 -57.74 2.94 6.67
N PHE A 27 -57.37 4.22 6.81
CA PHE A 27 -56.15 4.74 6.20
C PHE A 27 -54.95 4.24 6.98
N ASP A 28 -54.22 3.33 6.35
CA ASP A 28 -52.95 2.84 6.85
C ASP A 28 -51.82 3.67 6.25
N LYS A 29 -51.23 4.54 7.08
CA LYS A 29 -50.15 5.44 6.66
C LYS A 29 -48.93 4.69 6.12
N PHE A 30 -48.73 3.43 6.54
CA PHE A 30 -47.59 2.61 6.13
C PHE A 30 -47.90 1.64 4.98
N TYR A 31 -49.13 1.62 4.44
CA TYR A 31 -49.55 0.64 3.42
C TYR A 31 -48.66 0.61 2.17
N ARG A 32 -47.98 1.72 1.86
CA ARG A 32 -47.10 1.85 0.68
C ARG A 32 -45.66 1.40 0.94
N LEU A 33 -45.31 1.07 2.18
CA LEU A 33 -43.96 0.64 2.53
C LEU A 33 -43.75 -0.84 2.20
N ASN A 34 -42.66 -1.12 1.50
CA ASN A 34 -42.25 -2.48 1.22
C ASN A 34 -41.82 -3.19 2.52
N GLY A 35 -42.35 -4.40 2.73
CA GLY A 35 -42.04 -5.23 3.90
C GLY A 35 -42.91 -4.98 5.14
N ILE A 36 -43.91 -4.10 5.09
CA ILE A 36 -44.78 -3.80 6.25
C ILE A 36 -45.62 -5.01 6.67
N ASN A 37 -45.62 -5.31 7.96
CA ASN A 37 -46.46 -6.29 8.62
C ASN A 37 -46.94 -5.74 9.97
N ASN A 38 -47.65 -6.56 10.76
CA ASN A 38 -48.17 -6.09 12.04
C ASN A 38 -47.07 -5.92 13.11
N ASP A 39 -46.02 -6.73 13.06
CA ASP A 39 -44.98 -6.75 14.08
C ASP A 39 -44.02 -5.56 13.92
N ASN A 40 -43.53 -5.33 12.70
CA ASN A 40 -42.64 -4.19 12.42
C ASN A 40 -43.36 -2.85 12.47
N ARG A 41 -44.68 -2.81 12.24
CA ARG A 41 -45.51 -1.62 12.47
C ARG A 41 -45.45 -1.17 13.92
N VAL A 42 -45.60 -2.11 14.87
CA VAL A 42 -45.55 -1.79 16.30
C VAL A 42 -44.17 -1.23 16.68
N LEU A 43 -43.10 -1.77 16.09
CA LEU A 43 -41.75 -1.24 16.30
C LEU A 43 -41.60 0.18 15.73
N ILE A 44 -42.06 0.41 14.50
CA ILE A 44 -42.02 1.73 13.86
C ILE A 44 -42.78 2.78 14.69
N GLU A 45 -44.01 2.47 15.12
CA GLU A 45 -44.82 3.40 15.91
C GLU A 45 -44.24 3.64 17.31
N LYS A 46 -43.49 2.68 17.85
CA LYS A 46 -42.88 2.78 19.19
C LYS A 46 -41.56 3.55 19.19
N TYR A 47 -40.73 3.35 18.18
CA TYR A 47 -39.34 3.81 18.18
C TYR A 47 -39.06 4.98 17.23
N LEU A 48 -39.88 5.19 16.19
CA LEU A 48 -39.73 6.34 15.30
C LEU A 48 -40.66 7.49 15.71
N SER A 49 -40.14 8.72 15.64
CA SER A 49 -40.96 9.93 15.75
C SER A 49 -41.92 10.09 14.56
N ASP A 50 -42.95 10.94 14.70
CA ASP A 50 -43.88 11.22 13.59
C ASP A 50 -43.14 11.77 12.36
N ASP A 51 -42.14 12.64 12.55
CA ASP A 51 -41.32 13.20 11.47
C ASP A 51 -40.49 12.11 10.75
N GLU A 52 -39.91 11.16 11.49
CA GLU A 52 -39.18 10.04 10.90
C GLU A 52 -40.12 9.07 10.15
N GLN A 53 -41.33 8.88 10.65
CA GLN A 53 -42.35 8.08 9.98
C GLN A 53 -42.81 8.74 8.67
N GLU A 54 -42.97 10.06 8.63
CA GLU A 54 -43.22 10.80 7.40
C GLU A 54 -42.04 10.66 6.42
N TYR A 55 -40.81 10.84 6.90
CA TYR A 55 -39.60 10.66 6.09
C TYR A 55 -39.50 9.24 5.48
N LEU A 56 -39.78 8.20 6.27
CA LEU A 56 -39.85 6.81 5.84
C LEU A 56 -40.82 6.62 4.66
N ILE A 57 -42.02 7.20 4.77
CA ILE A 57 -43.09 7.11 3.78
C ILE A 57 -42.74 7.88 2.51
N ASP A 58 -42.29 9.13 2.66
CA ASP A 58 -41.97 10.02 1.53
C ASP A 58 -40.83 9.48 0.67
N ASN A 59 -39.83 8.84 1.31
CA ASN A 59 -38.69 8.23 0.63
C ASN A 59 -38.90 6.75 0.28
N GLN A 60 -40.04 6.16 0.65
CA GLN A 60 -40.39 4.75 0.39
C GLN A 60 -39.29 3.77 0.84
N ILE A 61 -38.69 4.02 2.01
CA ILE A 61 -37.59 3.19 2.52
C ILE A 61 -38.15 1.81 2.89
N SER A 62 -37.52 0.75 2.35
CA SER A 62 -37.91 -0.63 2.66
C SER A 62 -37.57 -0.98 4.10
N ILE A 63 -38.49 -1.64 4.80
CA ILE A 63 -38.34 -1.93 6.23
C ILE A 63 -37.15 -2.85 6.52
N ASP A 64 -36.88 -3.80 5.62
CA ASP A 64 -35.75 -4.73 5.73
C ASP A 64 -34.39 -4.03 5.77
N LEU A 65 -34.30 -2.76 5.36
CA LEU A 65 -33.05 -1.99 5.35
C LEU A 65 -32.67 -1.41 6.71
N PHE A 66 -33.60 -1.36 7.67
CA PHE A 66 -33.34 -0.73 8.96
C PHE A 66 -33.96 -1.44 10.17
N ILE A 67 -34.87 -2.40 9.97
CA ILE A 67 -35.61 -3.02 11.06
C ILE A 67 -34.70 -3.70 12.09
N ASP A 68 -33.55 -4.22 11.66
CA ASP A 68 -32.53 -4.83 12.52
C ASP A 68 -31.92 -3.83 13.53
N TYR A 69 -32.05 -2.54 13.29
CA TYR A 69 -31.45 -1.47 14.09
C TYR A 69 -32.47 -0.71 14.96
N ILE A 70 -33.77 -0.86 14.70
CA ILE A 70 -34.80 0.06 15.19
C ILE A 70 -34.93 0.11 16.73
N GLU A 71 -34.52 -0.96 17.41
CA GLU A 71 -34.60 -1.07 18.87
C GLU A 71 -33.37 -0.48 19.59
N TYR A 72 -32.34 -0.07 18.86
CA TYR A 72 -31.11 0.50 19.42
C TYR A 72 -31.24 2.00 19.64
N ASP A 73 -30.83 2.50 20.81
CA ASP A 73 -31.00 3.90 21.19
C ASP A 73 -30.27 4.89 20.24
N ASP A 74 -29.13 4.48 19.67
CA ASP A 74 -28.34 5.31 18.74
C ASP A 74 -28.83 5.23 17.28
N PHE A 75 -29.89 4.48 17.00
CA PHE A 75 -30.40 4.35 15.65
C PHE A 75 -31.01 5.65 15.14
N GLN A 76 -30.58 6.08 13.96
CA GLN A 76 -31.16 7.22 13.23
C GLN A 76 -31.62 6.74 11.86
N LEU A 77 -32.92 6.83 11.57
CA LEU A 77 -33.49 6.32 10.33
C LEU A 77 -32.78 6.90 9.10
N VAL A 78 -32.46 8.19 9.11
CA VAL A 78 -31.80 8.88 7.99
C VAL A 78 -30.43 8.31 7.63
N ASN A 79 -29.75 7.64 8.57
CA ASN A 79 -28.40 7.11 8.40
C ASN A 79 -28.36 5.61 8.06
N TYR A 80 -29.51 4.97 7.81
CA TYR A 80 -29.58 3.51 7.60
C TYR A 80 -28.62 2.98 6.52
N GLN A 81 -28.35 3.78 5.48
CA GLN A 81 -27.44 3.41 4.40
C GLN A 81 -25.98 3.28 4.89
N TYR A 82 -25.56 4.09 5.85
CA TYR A 82 -24.24 4.00 6.46
C TYR A 82 -24.10 2.73 7.29
N TYR A 83 -25.14 2.36 8.05
CA TYR A 83 -25.12 1.14 8.85
C TYR A 83 -25.02 -0.11 7.97
N ASN A 84 -25.79 -0.14 6.88
CA ASN A 84 -25.73 -1.24 5.91
C ASN A 84 -24.36 -1.32 5.24
N LEU A 85 -23.81 -0.18 4.81
CA LEU A 85 -22.47 -0.09 4.23
C LEU A 85 -21.40 -0.67 5.17
N LEU A 86 -21.46 -0.33 6.47
CA LEU A 86 -20.51 -0.85 7.46
C LEU A 86 -20.77 -2.33 7.80
N LYS A 87 -22.04 -2.75 7.90
CA LYS A 87 -22.44 -4.14 8.20
C LYS A 87 -21.95 -5.12 7.12
N GLU A 88 -22.01 -4.72 5.85
CA GLU A 88 -21.54 -5.52 4.71
C GLU A 88 -20.03 -5.81 4.75
N THR A 89 -19.25 -5.01 5.47
CA THR A 89 -17.80 -5.22 5.59
C THR A 89 -17.44 -6.39 6.51
N HIS A 90 -18.34 -6.77 7.42
CA HIS A 90 -18.10 -7.72 8.50
C HIS A 90 -16.90 -7.39 9.43
N ARG A 91 -16.46 -6.12 9.47
CA ARG A 91 -15.33 -5.67 10.32
C ARG A 91 -15.74 -5.33 11.75
N TYR A 92 -17.01 -4.96 11.95
CA TYR A 92 -17.52 -4.51 13.25
C TYR A 92 -18.07 -5.69 14.06
N SER A 93 -17.73 -5.71 15.36
CA SER A 93 -18.11 -6.82 16.26
C SER A 93 -19.54 -6.69 16.79
N THR A 94 -20.05 -5.47 16.93
CA THR A 94 -21.39 -5.22 17.45
C THR A 94 -22.19 -4.27 16.56
N ILE A 95 -23.52 -4.34 16.66
CA ILE A 95 -24.42 -3.39 15.98
C ILE A 95 -24.21 -1.98 16.55
N THR A 96 -23.94 -1.85 17.85
CA THR A 96 -23.67 -0.55 18.48
C THR A 96 -22.48 0.15 17.83
N ASP A 97 -21.37 -0.55 17.58
CA ASP A 97 -20.19 0.04 16.92
C ASP A 97 -20.52 0.50 15.49
N ILE A 98 -21.37 -0.25 14.77
CA ILE A 98 -21.86 0.12 13.43
C ILE A 98 -22.68 1.39 13.48
N LEU A 99 -23.58 1.52 14.47
CA LEU A 99 -24.44 2.69 14.62
C LEU A 99 -23.63 3.94 14.99
N GLU A 100 -22.73 3.83 15.98
CA GLU A 100 -21.87 4.93 16.42
C GLU A 100 -20.97 5.44 15.28
N THR A 101 -20.29 4.52 14.59
CA THR A 101 -19.42 4.87 13.45
C THR A 101 -20.25 5.44 12.29
N GLY A 102 -21.37 4.81 11.95
CA GLY A 102 -22.24 5.26 10.86
C GLY A 102 -22.81 6.65 11.09
N ASN A 103 -23.24 6.96 12.31
CA ASN A 103 -23.71 8.29 12.70
C ASN A 103 -22.60 9.34 12.64
N SER A 104 -21.40 8.98 13.11
CA SER A 104 -20.23 9.87 13.10
C SER A 104 -19.81 10.18 11.66
N LEU A 105 -19.77 9.17 10.79
CA LEU A 105 -19.50 9.33 9.37
C LEU A 105 -20.54 10.21 8.70
N ALA A 106 -21.82 9.91 8.88
CA ALA A 106 -22.91 10.67 8.28
C ALA A 106 -22.84 12.15 8.68
N THR A 107 -22.67 12.43 9.98
CA THR A 107 -22.59 13.79 10.51
C THR A 107 -21.42 14.57 9.90
N ARG A 108 -20.22 13.98 9.93
CA ARG A 108 -19.01 14.67 9.46
C ARG A 108 -18.99 14.82 7.94
N LEU A 109 -19.41 13.79 7.20
CA LEU A 109 -19.43 13.83 5.74
C LEU A 109 -20.54 14.73 5.20
N ASP A 110 -21.71 14.80 5.86
CA ASP A 110 -22.76 15.74 5.46
C ASP A 110 -22.31 17.18 5.63
N TYR A 111 -21.64 17.49 6.76
CA TYR A 111 -21.07 18.81 7.00
C TYR A 111 -20.06 19.22 5.91
N LEU A 112 -19.18 18.32 5.49
CA LEU A 112 -18.11 18.62 4.53
C LEU A 112 -18.55 18.54 3.06
N TYR A 113 -19.40 17.56 2.71
CA TYR A 113 -19.66 17.16 1.32
C TYR A 113 -21.13 17.18 0.91
N ARG A 114 -22.07 17.34 1.87
CA ARG A 114 -23.52 17.43 1.64
C ARG A 114 -24.04 16.30 0.74
N GLN A 115 -24.45 16.63 -0.49
CA GLN A 115 -25.02 15.69 -1.46
C GLN A 115 -24.07 14.55 -1.84
N GLN A 116 -22.76 14.72 -1.65
CA GLN A 116 -21.75 13.70 -1.94
C GLN A 116 -21.35 12.89 -0.69
N ALA A 117 -21.94 13.15 0.48
CA ALA A 117 -21.52 12.55 1.75
C ALA A 117 -21.51 11.02 1.72
N PHE A 118 -22.57 10.40 1.20
CA PHE A 118 -22.65 8.94 1.13
C PHE A 118 -21.71 8.34 0.07
N ASP A 119 -21.43 9.06 -1.02
CA ASP A 119 -20.44 8.63 -2.00
C ASP A 119 -19.03 8.62 -1.40
N GLN A 120 -18.69 9.64 -0.62
CA GLN A 120 -17.42 9.68 0.11
C GLN A 120 -17.33 8.61 1.20
N ALA A 121 -18.44 8.29 1.87
CA ALA A 121 -18.48 7.18 2.83
C ALA A 121 -18.11 5.84 2.17
N LYS A 122 -18.62 5.57 0.96
CA LYS A 122 -18.27 4.37 0.20
C LYS A 122 -16.78 4.30 -0.11
N VAL A 123 -16.16 5.42 -0.49
CA VAL A 123 -14.71 5.50 -0.75
C VAL A 123 -13.91 5.17 0.51
N LEU A 124 -14.26 5.78 1.65
CA LEU A 124 -13.60 5.52 2.93
C LEU A 124 -13.72 4.05 3.35
N VAL A 125 -14.95 3.52 3.36
CA VAL A 125 -15.23 2.15 3.82
C VAL A 125 -14.60 1.10 2.90
N HIS A 126 -14.54 1.36 1.59
CA HIS A 126 -13.85 0.50 0.63
C HIS A 126 -12.35 0.42 0.90
N ASN A 127 -11.71 1.55 1.23
CA ASN A 127 -10.28 1.64 1.51
C ASN A 127 -9.92 1.39 2.98
N VAL A 128 -10.92 1.11 3.83
CA VAL A 128 -10.75 0.94 5.29
C VAL A 128 -10.15 2.19 5.94
N LEU A 129 -10.60 3.37 5.55
CA LEU A 129 -10.12 4.67 6.04
C LEU A 129 -11.15 5.43 6.87
N GLU A 130 -12.32 4.84 7.15
CA GLU A 130 -13.40 5.47 7.91
C GLU A 130 -12.95 5.93 9.30
N GLU A 131 -12.23 5.09 10.04
CA GLU A 131 -11.72 5.44 11.38
C GLU A 131 -10.65 6.53 11.30
N ALA A 132 -9.75 6.46 10.32
CA ALA A 132 -8.72 7.48 10.12
C ALA A 132 -9.35 8.83 9.78
N PHE A 133 -10.37 8.83 8.92
CA PHE A 133 -11.15 10.02 8.60
C PHE A 133 -11.83 10.59 9.85
N LEU A 134 -12.46 9.76 10.69
CA LEU A 134 -13.13 10.24 11.90
C LEU A 134 -12.16 10.80 12.95
N ASN A 135 -10.96 10.22 13.07
CA ASN A 135 -9.99 10.53 14.13
C ASN A 135 -8.89 11.52 13.73
N THR A 136 -8.94 12.11 12.53
CA THR A 136 -7.97 13.11 12.07
C THR A 136 -8.65 14.35 11.52
N ASP A 137 -8.08 15.54 11.73
CA ASP A 137 -8.70 16.80 11.28
C ASP A 137 -8.39 17.16 9.82
N ASN A 138 -7.21 16.78 9.31
CA ASN A 138 -6.69 17.22 8.01
C ASN A 138 -6.87 16.21 6.87
N PHE A 139 -7.68 15.16 7.07
CA PHE A 139 -7.87 14.11 6.08
C PHE A 139 -8.27 14.66 4.70
N ASN A 140 -7.45 14.37 3.68
CA ASN A 140 -7.69 14.81 2.30
C ASN A 140 -8.06 13.63 1.39
N PHE A 141 -9.22 13.71 0.74
CA PHE A 141 -9.71 12.67 -0.19
C PHE A 141 -8.88 12.54 -1.46
N ASP A 142 -8.06 13.52 -1.81
CA ASP A 142 -7.13 13.41 -2.93
C ASP A 142 -5.96 12.45 -2.63
N TYR A 143 -5.76 12.08 -1.35
CA TYR A 143 -4.63 11.26 -0.89
C TYR A 143 -5.04 9.84 -0.49
N ILE A 144 -6.23 9.36 -0.89
CA ILE A 144 -6.75 8.04 -0.52
C ILE A 144 -5.76 6.91 -0.81
N ASP A 145 -5.15 6.89 -1.99
CA ASP A 145 -4.22 5.82 -2.37
C ASP A 145 -2.95 5.85 -1.50
N ILE A 146 -2.43 7.04 -1.22
CA ILE A 146 -1.25 7.23 -0.36
C ILE A 146 -1.56 6.82 1.07
N TYR A 147 -2.71 7.24 1.62
CA TYR A 147 -3.17 6.85 2.94
C TYR A 147 -3.33 5.33 3.06
N THR A 148 -3.88 4.67 2.04
CA THR A 148 -4.02 3.21 1.99
C THR A 148 -2.66 2.51 2.02
N SER A 149 -1.70 2.96 1.20
CA SER A 149 -0.32 2.42 1.21
C SER A 149 0.35 2.63 2.56
N MET A 150 0.25 3.85 3.10
CA MET A 150 0.89 4.24 4.36
C MET A 150 0.31 3.49 5.55
N LYS A 151 -1.01 3.33 5.63
CA LYS A 151 -1.70 2.60 6.71
C LYS A 151 -1.09 1.20 6.96
N SER A 152 -0.62 0.53 5.92
CA SER A 152 -0.02 -0.81 6.03
C SER A 152 1.22 -0.88 6.92
N LEU A 153 1.87 0.26 7.19
CA LEU A 153 3.05 0.35 8.04
C LEU A 153 2.74 0.62 9.52
N TYR A 154 1.48 0.98 9.83
CA TYR A 154 1.07 1.48 11.14
C TYR A 154 0.17 0.46 11.84
N GLN A 155 0.06 0.58 13.16
CA GLN A 155 -0.86 -0.25 13.93
C GLN A 155 -2.32 0.15 13.67
N GLU A 156 -3.26 -0.76 13.94
CA GLU A 156 -4.68 -0.60 13.58
C GLU A 156 -5.34 0.70 14.07
N ASN A 157 -4.94 1.20 15.24
CA ASN A 157 -5.47 2.42 15.86
C ASN A 157 -4.48 3.60 15.83
N ASP A 158 -3.41 3.50 15.03
CA ASP A 158 -2.46 4.58 14.85
C ASP A 158 -2.78 5.33 13.55
N TYR A 159 -3.44 6.47 13.68
CA TYR A 159 -3.84 7.32 12.55
C TYR A 159 -2.80 8.40 12.20
N SER A 160 -1.60 8.36 12.83
CA SER A 160 -0.53 9.33 12.52
C SER A 160 -0.02 9.23 11.09
N PHE A 161 -0.28 8.11 10.40
CA PHE A 161 0.03 7.95 8.98
C PHE A 161 -0.62 9.02 8.10
N VAL A 162 -1.76 9.61 8.49
CA VAL A 162 -2.39 10.71 7.75
C VAL A 162 -1.48 11.93 7.72
N GLN A 163 -0.96 12.32 8.88
CA GLN A 163 -0.04 13.45 9.01
C GLN A 163 1.33 13.15 8.36
N ASP A 164 1.85 11.93 8.54
CA ASP A 164 3.12 11.53 7.92
C ASP A 164 3.01 11.50 6.39
N SER A 165 1.87 11.06 5.84
CA SER A 165 1.62 11.09 4.40
C SER A 165 1.67 12.52 3.85
N GLU A 166 0.99 13.47 4.48
CA GLU A 166 1.03 14.88 4.08
C GLU A 166 2.46 15.44 4.10
N LYS A 167 3.21 15.12 5.15
CA LYS A 167 4.63 15.51 5.26
C LYS A 167 5.47 14.90 4.12
N TYR A 168 5.29 13.63 3.80
CA TYR A 168 6.05 12.96 2.75
C TYR A 168 5.68 13.45 1.35
N ILE A 169 4.40 13.77 1.12
CA ILE A 169 3.94 14.44 -0.11
C ILE A 169 4.69 15.77 -0.30
N LEU A 170 4.75 16.62 0.73
CA LEU A 170 5.45 17.91 0.66
C LEU A 170 6.95 17.72 0.36
N ILE A 171 7.60 16.75 0.98
CA ILE A 171 9.01 16.46 0.74
C ILE A 171 9.23 16.01 -0.72
N LEU A 172 8.36 15.16 -1.26
CA LEU A 172 8.44 14.73 -2.65
C LEU A 172 8.19 15.90 -3.63
N GLN A 173 7.26 16.80 -3.30
CA GLN A 173 7.04 18.03 -4.08
C GLN A 173 8.28 18.94 -4.07
N GLU A 174 8.93 19.12 -2.92
CA GLU A 174 10.19 19.86 -2.81
C GLU A 174 11.33 19.21 -3.61
N MET A 175 11.28 17.88 -3.79
CA MET A 175 12.19 17.13 -4.66
C MET A 175 11.84 17.23 -6.15
N GLY A 176 10.74 17.90 -6.51
CA GLY A 176 10.30 18.13 -7.89
C GLY A 176 9.23 17.16 -8.41
N TYR A 177 8.60 16.39 -7.53
CA TYR A 177 7.47 15.51 -7.88
C TYR A 177 6.14 16.20 -7.56
N ASP A 178 5.56 16.91 -8.53
CA ASP A 178 4.32 17.67 -8.32
C ASP A 178 3.03 16.89 -8.65
N ASP A 179 3.14 15.83 -9.46
CA ASP A 179 1.98 15.01 -9.87
C ASP A 179 1.60 13.99 -8.78
N LEU A 180 0.34 14.04 -8.32
CA LEU A 180 -0.13 13.16 -7.23
C LEU A 180 -0.15 11.69 -7.61
N ASN A 181 -0.38 11.32 -8.88
CA ASN A 181 -0.33 9.92 -9.29
C ASN A 181 1.10 9.40 -9.22
N GLN A 182 2.07 10.20 -9.66
CA GLN A 182 3.49 9.89 -9.52
C GLN A 182 3.91 9.76 -8.06
N ILE A 183 3.49 10.69 -7.19
CA ILE A 183 3.74 10.61 -5.75
C ILE A 183 3.13 9.34 -5.16
N SER A 184 1.90 9.00 -5.53
CA SER A 184 1.24 7.78 -5.06
C SER A 184 2.03 6.53 -5.44
N GLN A 185 2.53 6.44 -6.68
CA GLN A 185 3.40 5.33 -7.11
C GLN A 185 4.71 5.29 -6.31
N ILE A 186 5.33 6.44 -6.06
CA ILE A 186 6.53 6.54 -5.23
C ILE A 186 6.25 6.04 -3.81
N MET A 187 5.15 6.46 -3.19
CA MET A 187 4.74 6.05 -1.85
C MET A 187 4.43 4.55 -1.78
N GLU A 188 3.86 3.96 -2.82
CA GLU A 188 3.67 2.51 -2.92
C GLU A 188 5.02 1.76 -2.93
N MET A 189 5.98 2.21 -3.75
CA MET A 189 7.33 1.63 -3.79
C MET A 189 8.05 1.74 -2.44
N LEU A 190 7.95 2.91 -1.80
CA LEU A 190 8.56 3.18 -0.51
C LEU A 190 7.95 2.34 0.62
N THR A 191 6.63 2.25 0.72
CA THR A 191 5.95 1.43 1.75
C THR A 191 6.15 -0.08 1.52
N ARG A 192 6.45 -0.50 0.29
CA ARG A 192 6.93 -1.86 0.02
C ARG A 192 8.37 -2.09 0.51
N ALA A 193 9.25 -1.10 0.38
CA ALA A 193 10.67 -1.23 0.70
C ALA A 193 10.99 -1.04 2.20
N TYR A 194 10.27 -0.17 2.89
CA TYR A 194 10.62 0.30 4.23
C TYR A 194 9.53 0.00 5.26
N ASN A 195 9.91 -0.04 6.54
CA ASN A 195 8.96 0.00 7.65
C ASN A 195 8.72 1.45 8.07
N GLN A 196 7.78 1.69 8.99
CA GLN A 196 7.44 3.03 9.48
C GLN A 196 8.66 3.86 9.87
N GLN A 197 9.58 3.31 10.67
CA GLN A 197 10.75 4.03 11.17
C GLN A 197 11.78 4.28 10.07
N THR A 198 12.10 3.26 9.26
CA THR A 198 13.14 3.42 8.22
C THR A 198 12.65 4.28 7.06
N LEU A 199 11.34 4.34 6.81
CA LEU A 199 10.74 5.29 5.88
C LEU A 199 10.84 6.72 6.41
N ALA A 200 10.53 6.94 7.69
CA ALA A 200 10.66 8.25 8.32
C ALA A 200 12.11 8.75 8.29
N ASP A 201 13.06 7.89 8.63
CA ASP A 201 14.50 8.19 8.54
C ASP A 201 14.88 8.57 7.10
N LEU A 202 14.43 7.80 6.11
CA LEU A 202 14.71 8.05 4.70
C LEU A 202 14.15 9.40 4.24
N MET A 203 12.85 9.65 4.47
CA MET A 203 12.17 10.86 4.01
C MET A 203 12.69 12.13 4.69
N THR A 204 13.24 12.02 5.90
CA THR A 204 13.79 13.18 6.62
C THR A 204 15.29 13.38 6.42
N THR A 205 15.95 12.50 5.67
CA THR A 205 17.39 12.60 5.38
C THR A 205 17.66 13.71 4.37
N THR A 206 18.56 14.64 4.74
CA THR A 206 19.08 15.63 3.79
C THR A 206 20.19 15.01 2.95
N LEU A 207 19.99 14.92 1.64
CA LEU A 207 20.97 14.35 0.72
C LEU A 207 21.97 15.40 0.22
N PRO A 208 23.25 15.04 0.02
CA PRO A 208 24.21 15.92 -0.63
C PRO A 208 23.79 16.29 -2.06
N ALA A 209 24.29 17.42 -2.56
CA ALA A 209 24.01 17.87 -3.92
C ALA A 209 24.40 16.81 -4.96
N GLY A 210 23.48 16.48 -5.86
CA GLY A 210 23.68 15.48 -6.93
C GLY A 210 23.44 14.03 -6.50
N VAL A 211 23.08 13.77 -5.24
CA VAL A 211 22.63 12.46 -4.77
C VAL A 211 21.12 12.36 -4.91
N GLN A 212 20.63 11.25 -5.47
CA GLN A 212 19.20 10.96 -5.59
C GLN A 212 18.80 9.81 -4.68
N MET A 213 17.57 9.89 -4.16
CA MET A 213 16.94 8.79 -3.44
C MET A 213 16.47 7.72 -4.42
N VAL A 214 16.66 6.46 -4.05
CA VAL A 214 16.14 5.31 -4.79
C VAL A 214 14.86 4.84 -4.12
N PHE A 215 13.74 4.90 -4.84
CA PHE A 215 12.42 4.54 -4.30
C PHE A 215 12.14 3.02 -4.32
N ALA A 216 12.77 2.29 -5.24
CA ALA A 216 12.63 0.84 -5.41
C ALA A 216 13.97 0.10 -5.22
N PRO A 217 14.52 0.04 -3.99
CA PRO A 217 15.79 -0.62 -3.72
C PRO A 217 15.73 -2.16 -3.85
N TYR A 218 14.54 -2.74 -3.97
CA TYR A 218 14.37 -4.19 -4.14
C TYR A 218 14.52 -4.66 -5.59
N GLU A 219 14.60 -3.76 -6.57
CA GLU A 219 14.77 -4.12 -7.97
C GLU A 219 16.18 -4.63 -8.27
N LEU A 220 16.28 -5.66 -9.11
CA LEU A 220 17.56 -6.33 -9.39
C LEU A 220 18.56 -5.42 -10.12
N ASP A 221 18.07 -4.47 -10.90
CA ASP A 221 18.85 -3.50 -11.66
C ASP A 221 19.13 -2.20 -10.90
N THR A 222 18.69 -2.11 -9.64
CA THR A 222 18.86 -0.92 -8.82
C THR A 222 20.34 -0.59 -8.62
N LEU A 223 20.67 0.69 -8.79
CA LEU A 223 22.02 1.20 -8.65
C LEU A 223 22.20 1.79 -7.25
N VAL A 224 23.23 1.35 -6.53
CA VAL A 224 23.60 1.89 -5.21
C VAL A 224 25.07 2.25 -5.26
N ASN A 225 25.35 3.54 -5.06
CA ASN A 225 26.68 4.12 -5.08
C ASN A 225 26.60 5.53 -4.47
N GLN A 226 27.69 6.29 -4.50
CA GLN A 226 27.78 7.65 -3.93
C GLN A 226 26.77 8.67 -4.52
N GLN A 227 26.03 8.35 -5.57
CA GLN A 227 25.00 9.20 -6.19
C GLN A 227 23.58 8.65 -6.00
N ASN A 228 23.42 7.41 -5.53
CA ASN A 228 22.13 6.71 -5.44
C ASN A 228 21.96 6.14 -4.03
N TYR A 229 21.07 6.76 -3.26
CA TYR A 229 20.91 6.52 -1.83
C TYR A 229 19.66 5.69 -1.51
N ILE A 230 19.83 4.61 -0.74
CA ILE A 230 18.74 3.70 -0.31
C ILE A 230 18.43 3.79 1.20
N GLY A 231 19.10 4.68 1.95
CA GLY A 231 18.95 4.75 3.40
C GLY A 231 19.22 3.43 4.12
N LYS A 232 18.43 3.16 5.16
CA LYS A 232 18.53 1.95 5.98
C LYS A 232 17.69 0.79 5.42
N TYR A 233 17.65 0.65 4.10
CA TYR A 233 16.95 -0.46 3.45
C TYR A 233 17.55 -1.81 3.90
N GLU A 234 16.67 -2.77 4.20
CA GLU A 234 17.01 -4.15 4.49
C GLU A 234 16.09 -5.08 3.67
N PRO A 235 16.63 -6.03 2.89
CA PRO A 235 15.82 -6.97 2.12
C PRO A 235 14.96 -7.87 3.03
N ARG A 236 13.71 -8.12 2.64
CA ARG A 236 12.77 -8.94 3.44
C ARG A 236 13.16 -10.42 3.53
N GLU A 237 13.76 -10.98 2.48
CA GLU A 237 14.08 -12.41 2.39
C GLU A 237 15.59 -12.66 2.27
N LEU A 238 16.29 -12.63 3.41
CA LEU A 238 17.69 -13.00 3.52
C LEU A 238 17.86 -14.45 3.97
N LEU A 239 18.64 -15.23 3.22
CA LEU A 239 19.01 -16.60 3.56
C LEU A 239 20.45 -16.67 4.05
N LEU A 240 20.66 -17.42 5.14
CA LEU A 240 21.99 -17.77 5.62
C LEU A 240 22.69 -18.66 4.59
N VAL A 241 23.86 -18.24 4.13
CA VAL A 241 24.72 -19.03 3.23
C VAL A 241 25.32 -20.20 4.02
N GLN A 242 25.02 -21.44 3.64
CA GLN A 242 25.48 -22.64 4.36
C GLN A 242 26.37 -23.56 3.52
N ASP A 243 26.04 -23.73 2.24
CA ASP A 243 26.61 -24.78 1.37
C ASP A 243 27.83 -24.31 0.55
N ILE A 244 28.37 -23.14 0.87
CA ILE A 244 29.46 -22.49 0.15
C ILE A 244 30.58 -22.15 1.15
N PRO A 245 31.86 -22.46 0.85
CA PRO A 245 32.98 -22.04 1.70
C PRO A 245 33.01 -20.53 1.87
N ARG A 246 33.20 -20.07 3.10
CA ARG A 246 33.09 -18.65 3.47
C ARG A 246 34.00 -18.30 4.64
N VAL A 247 34.46 -17.06 4.71
CA VAL A 247 35.34 -16.59 5.80
C VAL A 247 34.61 -16.36 7.12
N SER A 248 33.30 -16.09 7.07
CA SER A 248 32.44 -15.87 8.24
C SER A 248 31.28 -16.84 8.22
N TYR A 249 30.93 -17.39 9.38
CA TYR A 249 29.80 -18.32 9.52
C TYR A 249 28.46 -17.67 9.19
N THR A 250 28.31 -16.38 9.50
CA THR A 250 27.09 -15.59 9.31
C THR A 250 27.25 -14.68 8.11
N MET A 251 26.80 -15.16 6.95
CA MET A 251 26.70 -14.38 5.72
C MET A 251 25.32 -14.61 5.13
N TYR A 252 24.71 -13.54 4.62
CA TYR A 252 23.36 -13.59 4.09
C TYR A 252 23.32 -13.08 2.66
N LEU A 253 22.41 -13.62 1.88
CA LEU A 253 22.08 -13.16 0.55
C LEU A 253 20.58 -13.23 0.36
N GLN A 254 20.04 -12.42 -0.56
CA GLN A 254 18.68 -12.66 -1.02
C GLN A 254 18.57 -14.08 -1.58
N LYS A 255 17.41 -14.71 -1.39
CA LYS A 255 17.17 -16.10 -1.77
C LYS A 255 17.59 -16.45 -3.20
N ASP A 256 17.24 -15.62 -4.17
CA ASP A 256 17.55 -15.88 -5.58
C ASP A 256 19.05 -15.73 -5.89
N ALA A 257 19.70 -14.73 -5.29
CA ALA A 257 21.14 -14.55 -5.37
C ALA A 257 21.90 -15.73 -4.73
N TYR A 258 21.45 -16.23 -3.56
CA TYR A 258 22.03 -17.41 -2.93
C TYR A 258 21.91 -18.66 -3.80
N ASN A 259 20.71 -18.92 -4.34
CA ASN A 259 20.46 -20.08 -5.19
C ASN A 259 21.28 -20.03 -6.48
N ALA A 260 21.44 -18.84 -7.06
CA ALA A 260 22.30 -18.61 -8.21
C ALA A 260 23.77 -18.86 -7.88
N LEU A 261 24.24 -18.36 -6.73
CA LEU A 261 25.61 -18.52 -6.28
C LEU A 261 25.93 -19.98 -5.98
N LEU A 262 25.01 -20.74 -5.40
CA LEU A 262 25.18 -22.17 -5.13
C LEU A 262 25.37 -22.97 -6.43
N LYS A 263 24.61 -22.64 -7.48
CA LYS A 263 24.77 -23.24 -8.80
C LYS A 263 26.11 -22.88 -9.43
N LEU A 264 26.45 -21.59 -9.43
CA LEU A 264 27.74 -21.10 -9.91
C LEU A 264 28.90 -21.81 -9.21
N TYR A 265 28.87 -21.87 -7.87
CA TYR A 265 29.88 -22.55 -7.07
C TYR A 265 29.96 -24.05 -7.38
N THR A 266 28.83 -24.73 -7.54
CA THR A 266 28.78 -26.17 -7.86
C THR A 266 29.45 -26.47 -9.20
N ASP A 267 29.21 -25.63 -10.20
CA ASP A 267 29.77 -25.79 -11.54
C ASP A 267 31.25 -25.40 -11.58
N LEU A 268 31.62 -24.26 -10.98
CA LEU A 268 33.01 -23.82 -10.82
C LEU A 268 33.87 -24.87 -10.10
N SER A 269 33.32 -25.50 -9.05
CA SER A 269 34.03 -26.48 -8.21
C SER A 269 34.36 -27.79 -8.90
N LYS A 270 33.83 -28.03 -10.11
CA LYS A 270 34.20 -29.19 -10.94
C LYS A 270 35.63 -29.06 -11.49
N GLU A 271 36.07 -27.83 -11.75
CA GLU A 271 37.36 -27.54 -12.40
C GLU A 271 38.33 -26.84 -11.44
N TYR A 272 37.84 -25.95 -10.58
CA TYR A 272 38.65 -25.12 -9.69
C TYR A 272 38.35 -25.41 -8.22
N LYS A 273 39.37 -25.33 -7.37
CA LYS A 273 39.23 -25.54 -5.93
C LYS A 273 39.53 -24.26 -5.16
N GLY A 274 38.96 -24.16 -3.96
CA GLY A 274 39.27 -23.08 -3.04
C GLY A 274 38.44 -21.82 -3.25
N PHE A 275 37.32 -21.87 -3.98
CA PHE A 275 36.40 -20.73 -4.01
C PHE A 275 35.97 -20.36 -2.59
N LEU A 276 36.07 -19.08 -2.24
CA LEU A 276 35.82 -18.60 -0.89
C LEU A 276 35.01 -17.31 -0.92
N LEU A 277 33.82 -17.34 -0.33
CA LEU A 277 33.00 -16.15 -0.12
C LEU A 277 33.57 -15.32 1.04
N ARG A 278 33.94 -14.07 0.76
CA ARG A 278 34.61 -13.17 1.69
C ARG A 278 33.66 -12.15 2.32
N SER A 279 32.72 -11.62 1.55
CA SER A 279 31.68 -10.72 2.03
C SER A 279 30.39 -10.89 1.21
N ALA A 280 29.27 -10.51 1.80
CA ALA A 280 27.93 -10.58 1.22
C ALA A 280 27.07 -9.46 1.87
N TYR A 281 25.79 -9.72 2.15
CA TYR A 281 24.92 -8.73 2.81
C TYR A 281 25.57 -8.07 4.03
N GLN A 282 25.53 -6.74 4.06
CA GLN A 282 25.93 -5.93 5.21
C GLN A 282 24.74 -5.12 5.68
N SER A 283 24.35 -5.31 6.95
CA SER A 283 23.19 -4.61 7.50
C SER A 283 23.56 -3.15 7.79
N PRO A 284 22.63 -2.19 7.60
CA PRO A 284 22.89 -0.78 7.85
C PRO A 284 23.33 -0.48 9.29
N GLN A 285 23.02 -1.36 10.26
CA GLN A 285 23.43 -1.20 11.66
C GLN A 285 24.89 -1.61 11.91
N THR A 286 25.54 -2.29 10.96
CA THR A 286 26.95 -2.71 11.06
C THR A 286 27.92 -1.84 10.26
N LEU A 287 27.38 -0.96 9.41
CA LEU A 287 28.14 -0.08 8.54
C LEU A 287 28.56 1.20 9.27
N ASP A 288 29.64 1.82 8.78
CA ASP A 288 29.94 3.21 9.15
C ASP A 288 28.80 4.12 8.68
N GLU A 289 28.48 5.16 9.45
CA GLU A 289 27.36 6.08 9.16
C GLU A 289 27.41 6.68 7.74
N LYS A 290 28.61 6.96 7.22
CA LYS A 290 28.86 7.48 5.86
C LYS A 290 28.58 6.47 4.74
N GLU A 291 28.53 5.18 5.06
CA GLU A 291 28.33 4.08 4.10
C GLU A 291 26.87 3.63 4.06
N VAL A 292 26.11 3.88 5.14
CA VAL A 292 24.68 3.57 5.21
C VAL A 292 23.96 4.28 4.08
N GLY A 293 23.24 3.51 3.28
CA GLY A 293 22.50 3.95 2.10
C GLY A 293 23.33 4.05 0.82
N TYR A 294 24.65 3.92 0.90
CA TYR A 294 25.58 4.02 -0.24
C TYR A 294 26.34 2.73 -0.53
N ASN A 295 26.23 1.73 0.35
CA ASN A 295 26.90 0.45 0.21
C ASN A 295 25.98 -0.58 -0.48
N GLU A 296 26.36 -1.00 -1.70
CA GLU A 296 25.59 -1.97 -2.50
C GLU A 296 25.39 -3.32 -1.80
N MET A 297 26.27 -3.69 -0.84
CA MET A 297 26.10 -4.90 -0.03
C MET A 297 24.81 -4.88 0.80
N GLN A 298 24.24 -3.71 1.13
CA GLN A 298 22.93 -3.62 1.78
C GLN A 298 21.80 -4.24 0.96
N LEU A 299 21.96 -4.38 -0.35
CA LEU A 299 20.96 -5.04 -1.18
C LEU A 299 20.91 -6.55 -0.95
N GLY A 300 21.96 -7.15 -0.39
CA GLY A 300 22.09 -8.61 -0.31
C GLY A 300 22.19 -9.29 -1.69
N LEU A 301 22.61 -8.53 -2.70
CA LEU A 301 22.79 -8.96 -4.09
C LEU A 301 24.26 -8.93 -4.53
N THR A 302 25.14 -8.30 -3.75
CA THR A 302 26.57 -8.19 -4.06
C THR A 302 27.36 -9.16 -3.19
N ILE A 303 28.40 -9.75 -3.78
CA ILE A 303 29.32 -10.67 -3.13
C ILE A 303 30.75 -10.23 -3.40
N GLU A 304 31.61 -10.48 -2.42
CA GLU A 304 33.06 -10.42 -2.56
C GLU A 304 33.61 -11.83 -2.46
N VAL A 305 34.36 -12.27 -3.47
CA VAL A 305 34.88 -13.63 -3.57
C VAL A 305 36.40 -13.62 -3.67
N THR A 306 37.04 -14.71 -3.27
CA THR A 306 38.48 -14.92 -3.43
C THR A 306 38.76 -16.42 -3.58
N GLN A 307 40.04 -16.77 -3.66
CA GLN A 307 40.49 -18.15 -3.67
C GLN A 307 41.35 -18.44 -2.43
N SER A 308 41.02 -19.51 -1.70
CA SER A 308 41.73 -19.95 -0.51
C SER A 308 43.19 -20.27 -0.82
N GLU A 309 44.07 -20.06 0.17
CA GLU A 309 45.51 -20.37 0.08
C GLU A 309 46.28 -19.51 -0.95
N LEU A 310 45.65 -18.47 -1.51
CA LEU A 310 46.28 -17.45 -2.34
C LEU A 310 46.24 -16.08 -1.66
N ALA A 311 47.20 -15.22 -2.00
CA ALA A 311 47.13 -13.82 -1.58
C ALA A 311 45.95 -13.15 -2.27
N TYR A 312 45.25 -12.25 -1.56
CA TYR A 312 44.06 -11.58 -2.09
C TYR A 312 44.34 -10.89 -3.44
N GLN A 313 45.48 -10.20 -3.56
CA GLN A 313 45.88 -9.50 -4.79
C GLN A 313 46.20 -10.45 -5.97
N GLU A 314 46.49 -11.73 -5.70
CA GLU A 314 46.82 -12.69 -6.77
C GLU A 314 45.57 -13.26 -7.43
N PHE A 315 44.39 -13.08 -6.82
CA PHE A 315 43.13 -13.66 -7.32
C PHE A 315 42.81 -13.25 -8.76
N GLU A 316 43.02 -11.99 -9.13
CA GLU A 316 42.76 -11.47 -10.48
C GLU A 316 43.52 -12.24 -11.59
N ASN A 317 44.66 -12.85 -11.25
CA ASN A 317 45.53 -13.55 -12.18
C ASN A 317 45.24 -15.06 -12.25
N THR A 318 44.28 -15.55 -11.48
CA THR A 318 43.93 -16.98 -11.41
C THR A 318 43.03 -17.42 -12.56
N GLU A 319 43.09 -18.71 -12.90
CA GLU A 319 42.15 -19.31 -13.84
C GLU A 319 40.71 -19.30 -13.31
N MET A 320 40.52 -19.36 -11.98
CA MET A 320 39.19 -19.21 -11.35
C MET A 320 38.59 -17.82 -11.62
N SER A 321 39.37 -16.76 -11.44
CA SER A 321 38.90 -15.39 -11.74
C SER A 321 38.55 -15.22 -13.21
N LYS A 322 39.38 -15.74 -14.13
CA LYS A 322 39.06 -15.71 -15.57
C LYS A 322 37.77 -16.44 -15.88
N TRP A 323 37.57 -17.63 -15.32
CA TRP A 323 36.33 -18.38 -15.48
C TRP A 323 35.11 -17.61 -14.96
N LEU A 324 35.24 -16.93 -13.81
CA LEU A 324 34.15 -16.10 -13.28
C LEU A 324 33.82 -14.92 -14.21
N GLU A 325 34.82 -14.22 -14.73
CA GLU A 325 34.60 -13.14 -15.71
C GLU A 325 33.90 -13.64 -16.99
N GLU A 326 34.22 -14.87 -17.42
CA GLU A 326 33.67 -15.49 -18.62
C GLU A 326 32.28 -16.12 -18.41
N HIS A 327 31.95 -16.61 -17.20
CA HIS A 327 30.76 -17.45 -17.00
C HIS A 327 29.79 -16.97 -15.91
N ALA A 328 30.15 -16.02 -15.04
CA ALA A 328 29.28 -15.59 -13.93
C ALA A 328 27.89 -15.10 -14.42
N TYR A 329 27.84 -14.49 -15.61
CA TYR A 329 26.60 -13.98 -16.19
C TYR A 329 25.57 -15.07 -16.48
N GLU A 330 26.01 -16.30 -16.76
CA GLU A 330 25.14 -17.46 -17.02
C GLU A 330 24.30 -17.82 -15.80
N TYR A 331 24.76 -17.44 -14.61
CA TYR A 331 24.11 -17.63 -13.32
C TYR A 331 23.36 -16.38 -12.85
N GLY A 332 23.55 -15.23 -13.51
CA GLY A 332 22.91 -13.97 -13.17
C GLY A 332 23.80 -12.98 -12.41
N PHE A 333 25.10 -13.25 -12.33
CA PHE A 333 26.09 -12.36 -11.73
C PHE A 333 26.87 -11.59 -12.79
N ILE A 334 27.13 -10.31 -12.57
CA ILE A 334 28.06 -9.52 -13.38
C ILE A 334 29.30 -9.21 -12.57
N LEU A 335 30.46 -9.14 -13.23
CA LEU A 335 31.62 -8.48 -12.63
C LEU A 335 31.26 -6.99 -12.44
N ARG A 336 31.15 -6.55 -11.19
CA ARG A 336 30.55 -5.24 -10.88
C ARG A 336 31.43 -4.08 -11.31
N TYR A 337 32.75 -4.27 -11.27
CA TYR A 337 33.76 -3.26 -11.58
C TYR A 337 34.78 -3.78 -12.61
N PRO A 338 34.41 -3.82 -13.90
CA PRO A 338 35.27 -4.34 -14.97
C PRO A 338 36.42 -3.40 -15.36
N GLN A 339 37.44 -3.95 -16.03
CA GLN A 339 38.59 -3.19 -16.51
C GLN A 339 38.18 -2.05 -17.46
N ARG A 340 38.91 -0.94 -17.39
CA ARG A 340 38.73 0.25 -18.25
C ARG A 340 37.35 0.94 -18.14
N LYS A 341 36.58 0.64 -17.08
CA LYS A 341 35.27 1.28 -16.80
C LYS A 341 35.25 2.14 -15.54
N ALA A 342 36.41 2.38 -14.92
CA ALA A 342 36.53 3.13 -13.66
C ALA A 342 36.00 4.57 -13.73
N SER A 343 36.08 5.23 -14.89
CA SER A 343 35.52 6.58 -15.10
C SER A 343 33.99 6.60 -15.13
N ILE A 344 33.34 5.44 -15.21
CA ILE A 344 31.90 5.28 -15.29
C ILE A 344 31.36 4.77 -13.94
N THR A 345 31.99 3.72 -13.40
CA THR A 345 31.60 3.11 -12.12
C THR A 345 32.07 3.91 -10.89
N ASN A 346 33.01 4.86 -11.07
CA ASN A 346 33.76 5.51 -9.99
C ASN A 346 34.46 4.53 -9.04
N HIS A 347 34.81 3.34 -9.53
CA HIS A 347 35.54 2.32 -8.81
C HIS A 347 36.63 1.73 -9.71
N ALA A 348 37.83 1.51 -9.18
CA ALA A 348 38.88 0.82 -9.92
C ALA A 348 38.43 -0.60 -10.32
N TYR A 349 39.11 -1.21 -11.29
CA TYR A 349 38.88 -2.62 -11.58
C TYR A 349 39.00 -3.45 -10.30
N ASP A 350 38.04 -4.35 -10.10
CA ASP A 350 38.04 -5.25 -8.95
C ASP A 350 37.49 -6.61 -9.35
N ALA A 351 38.39 -7.57 -9.52
CA ALA A 351 38.10 -8.95 -9.88
C ALA A 351 37.24 -9.69 -8.84
N HIS A 352 37.15 -9.19 -7.61
CA HIS A 352 36.53 -9.88 -6.48
C HIS A 352 35.04 -9.61 -6.34
N ILE A 353 34.52 -8.53 -6.94
CA ILE A 353 33.16 -8.04 -6.65
C ILE A 353 32.20 -8.42 -7.76
N TYR A 354 31.20 -9.24 -7.41
CA TYR A 354 30.14 -9.64 -8.32
C TYR A 354 28.77 -9.21 -7.81
N ARG A 355 27.92 -8.72 -8.70
CA ARG A 355 26.57 -8.24 -8.41
C ARG A 355 25.55 -9.14 -9.11
N TYR A 356 24.60 -9.68 -8.35
CA TYR A 356 23.45 -10.39 -8.89
C TYR A 356 22.44 -9.39 -9.46
N VAL A 357 22.07 -9.60 -10.72
CA VAL A 357 21.06 -8.81 -11.44
C VAL A 357 20.02 -9.69 -12.15
N GLY A 358 20.07 -11.01 -11.90
CA GLY A 358 19.27 -12.01 -12.62
C GLY A 358 19.85 -12.38 -13.99
N LYS A 359 19.50 -13.57 -14.48
CA LYS A 359 20.11 -14.15 -15.70
C LYS A 359 19.90 -13.33 -16.97
N SER A 360 18.70 -12.78 -17.14
CA SER A 360 18.34 -12.03 -18.36
C SER A 360 19.18 -10.76 -18.48
N LEU A 361 19.21 -9.95 -17.41
CA LEU A 361 19.98 -8.70 -17.40
C LEU A 361 21.48 -8.97 -17.39
N ALA A 362 21.98 -9.95 -16.62
CA ALA A 362 23.40 -10.29 -16.62
C ALA A 362 23.89 -10.68 -18.02
N LYS A 363 23.10 -11.48 -18.76
CA LYS A 363 23.40 -11.81 -20.14
C LYS A 363 23.40 -10.58 -21.05
N SER A 364 22.40 -9.71 -20.93
CA SER A 364 22.34 -8.48 -21.72
C SER A 364 23.56 -7.59 -21.49
N LEU A 365 23.97 -7.39 -20.23
CA LEU A 365 25.15 -6.60 -19.85
C LEU A 365 26.45 -7.24 -20.36
N HIS A 366 26.57 -8.56 -20.25
CA HIS A 366 27.73 -9.30 -20.77
C HIS A 366 27.85 -9.18 -22.30
N ASP A 367 26.77 -9.47 -23.03
CA ASP A 367 26.75 -9.44 -24.51
C ASP A 367 27.02 -8.03 -25.06
N SER A 368 26.62 -6.99 -24.32
CA SER A 368 26.80 -5.57 -24.70
C SER A 368 28.07 -4.92 -24.12
N ASN A 369 28.79 -5.60 -23.23
CA ASN A 369 29.93 -5.06 -22.49
C ASN A 369 29.62 -3.73 -21.75
N LEU A 370 28.40 -3.65 -21.20
CA LEU A 370 27.91 -2.51 -20.43
C LEU A 370 28.05 -2.75 -18.92
N THR A 371 28.31 -1.68 -18.17
CA THR A 371 28.12 -1.68 -16.72
C THR A 371 26.67 -1.42 -16.35
N LEU A 372 26.33 -1.64 -15.08
CA LEU A 372 24.99 -1.34 -14.58
C LEU A 372 24.65 0.15 -14.70
N GLU A 373 25.64 1.04 -14.52
CA GLU A 373 25.49 2.48 -14.74
C GLU A 373 25.16 2.82 -16.19
N GLU A 374 25.85 2.23 -17.16
CA GLU A 374 25.58 2.50 -18.59
C GLU A 374 24.18 2.02 -18.99
N TYR A 375 23.75 0.87 -18.48
CA TYR A 375 22.41 0.34 -18.71
C TYR A 375 21.32 1.26 -18.13
N GLN A 376 21.49 1.73 -16.88
CA GLN A 376 20.56 2.67 -16.27
C GLN A 376 20.50 4.02 -17.01
N LEU A 377 21.63 4.50 -17.54
CA LEU A 377 21.67 5.73 -18.34
C LEU A 377 20.94 5.58 -19.68
N GLN A 378 21.01 4.42 -20.33
CA GLN A 378 20.30 4.16 -21.58
C GLN A 378 18.78 4.13 -21.37
N ASN A 379 18.31 3.47 -20.30
CA ASN A 379 16.87 3.34 -20.03
C ASN A 379 16.21 4.62 -19.48
N LYS A 380 16.97 5.56 -18.91
CA LYS A 380 16.44 6.88 -18.51
C LYS A 380 16.18 7.82 -19.70
N GLY A 381 16.67 7.48 -20.90
CA GLY A 381 16.52 8.28 -22.11
C GLY A 381 15.41 7.84 -23.07
N GLU A 382 14.74 6.72 -22.77
CA GLU A 382 13.52 6.24 -23.43
C GLU A 382 12.27 6.68 -22.65
#